data_AF-A0A3A0CLW0-F1
#
_entry.id   AF-A0A3A0CLW0-F1
#
_cell.length_a   1.000
_cell.length_b   1.000
_cell.length_c   1.000
_cell.angle_alpha   90.00
_cell.angle_beta   90.00
_cell.angle_gamma   90.00
#
_symmetry.space_group_name_H-M   'P 1'
#
loop_
_entity.id
_entity.type
_entity.pdbx_description
1 polymer ?
#
loop_
_entity_poly.entity_id
_entity_poly.type
_entity_poly.pdbx_seq_one_letter_code
_entity_poly.pdbx_strand_id
1 'polypeptide(L)'
;MTTTAIERQSRTSLKRFALYGLILLAFTLVSAVAFVFLTEETVLTEEEAFPEPVILNPEARPDFEFPVAARTYDLTLNRFVDRFARVCMQGKYSDFRLMLSNRRPPILPPRFESNFNALKKVRILGIEKLPDLPEIPGPIYLMSAEYELEDFAVRGGERVKQVQVAIAREDGEWRLGPIPGEALDRLRAYRAMQAAASQPADQPDAGEAEPAPQAPRDEAPRAASNRPARINN
;
A
#
# COMPACT_ATOMS: atom_id res chain seq x y z
N MET A 1 8.11 -39.91 65.50
CA MET A 1 9.01 -39.94 64.33
C MET A 1 8.16 -39.83 63.08
N THR A 2 7.86 -38.61 62.62
CA THR A 2 6.92 -38.32 61.50
C THR A 2 7.33 -37.03 60.80
N THR A 3 8.59 -36.95 60.35
CA THR A 3 9.17 -35.73 59.74
C THR A 3 9.80 -36.02 58.37
N THR A 4 9.15 -36.81 57.51
CA THR A 4 9.67 -37.12 56.16
C THR A 4 8.62 -37.09 55.04
N ALA A 5 7.32 -36.95 55.35
CA ALA A 5 6.27 -37.00 54.32
C ALA A 5 5.95 -35.65 53.67
N ILE A 6 6.19 -34.52 54.36
CA ILE A 6 5.78 -33.18 53.89
C ILE A 6 6.73 -32.63 52.80
N GLU A 7 7.99 -33.11 52.77
CA GLU A 7 9.02 -32.55 51.87
C GLU A 7 8.87 -32.99 50.39
N ARG A 8 8.21 -34.13 50.12
CA ARG A 8 8.00 -34.60 48.73
C ARG A 8 6.91 -33.83 47.99
N GLN A 9 5.92 -33.28 48.69
CA GLN A 9 4.77 -32.62 48.05
C GLN A 9 5.09 -31.19 47.58
N SER A 10 6.07 -30.50 48.17
CA SER A 10 6.46 -29.16 47.72
C SER A 10 7.30 -29.19 46.43
N ARG A 11 8.12 -30.23 46.22
CA ARG A 11 8.98 -30.37 45.03
C ARG A 11 8.21 -30.59 43.74
N THR A 12 7.06 -31.25 43.77
CA THR A 12 6.21 -31.46 42.58
C THR A 12 5.44 -30.20 42.20
N SER A 13 5.02 -29.41 43.18
CA SER A 13 4.38 -28.11 42.95
C SER A 13 5.35 -27.12 42.30
N LEU A 14 6.59 -27.04 42.83
CA LEU A 14 7.62 -26.14 42.32
C LEU A 14 8.00 -26.43 40.85
N LYS A 15 8.08 -27.71 40.47
CA LYS A 15 8.35 -28.12 39.08
C LYS A 15 7.23 -27.74 38.11
N ARG A 16 5.96 -27.81 38.56
CA ARG A 16 4.81 -27.39 37.74
C ARG A 16 4.78 -25.88 37.58
N PHE A 17 5.05 -25.11 38.64
CA PHE A 17 5.16 -23.65 38.55
C PHE A 17 6.29 -23.22 37.61
N ALA A 18 7.46 -23.87 37.68
CA ALA A 18 8.57 -23.58 36.76
C ALA A 18 8.21 -23.91 35.30
N LEU A 19 7.52 -25.04 35.06
CA LEU A 19 7.08 -25.42 33.72
C LEU A 19 6.05 -24.43 33.15
N TYR A 20 5.05 -24.03 33.94
CA TYR A 20 4.06 -23.04 33.51
C TYR A 20 4.68 -21.66 33.28
N GLY A 21 5.65 -21.25 34.11
CA GLY A 21 6.40 -20.01 33.89
C GLY A 21 7.19 -20.03 32.58
N LEU A 22 7.80 -21.17 32.23
CA LEU A 22 8.56 -21.33 30.98
C LEU A 22 7.64 -21.34 29.75
N ILE A 23 6.45 -21.95 29.85
CA ILE A 23 5.43 -21.91 28.79
C ILE A 23 4.91 -20.49 28.58
N LEU A 24 4.63 -19.73 29.65
CA LEU A 24 4.22 -18.33 29.57
C LEU A 24 5.30 -17.46 28.92
N LEU A 25 6.56 -17.67 29.28
CA LEU A 25 7.70 -16.94 28.70
C LEU A 25 7.92 -17.27 27.22
N ALA A 26 7.71 -18.53 26.82
CA ALA A 26 7.73 -18.92 25.41
C ALA A 26 6.60 -18.24 24.63
N PHE A 27 5.39 -18.17 25.20
CA PHE A 27 4.27 -17.47 24.57
C PHE A 27 4.49 -15.96 24.46
N THR A 28 5.07 -15.30 25.46
CA THR A 28 5.37 -13.87 25.38
C THR A 28 6.47 -13.58 24.36
N LEU A 29 7.48 -14.43 24.23
CA LEU A 29 8.50 -14.31 23.18
C LEU A 29 7.91 -14.49 21.78
N VAL A 30 7.10 -15.53 21.57
CA VAL A 30 6.45 -15.76 20.27
C VAL A 30 5.47 -14.63 19.94
N SER A 31 4.74 -14.11 20.92
CA SER A 31 3.85 -12.94 20.76
C SER A 31 4.62 -11.65 20.45
N ALA A 32 5.75 -11.39 21.11
CA ALA A 32 6.61 -10.24 20.83
C ALA A 32 7.22 -10.33 19.41
N VAL A 33 7.64 -11.52 18.99
CA VAL A 33 8.12 -11.77 17.62
C VAL A 33 7.00 -11.55 16.61
N ALA A 34 5.80 -12.08 16.83
CA ALA A 34 4.66 -11.85 15.95
C ALA A 34 4.23 -10.38 15.92
N PHE A 35 4.30 -9.66 17.06
CA PHE A 35 4.03 -8.23 17.16
C PHE A 35 5.04 -7.41 16.34
N VAL A 36 6.34 -7.73 16.39
CA VAL A 36 7.36 -7.13 15.52
C VAL A 36 7.07 -7.41 14.04
N PHE A 37 6.72 -8.66 13.68
CA PHE A 37 6.36 -9.02 12.31
C PHE A 37 5.06 -8.38 11.80
N LEU A 38 4.12 -7.99 12.67
CA LEU A 38 2.84 -7.35 12.32
C LEU A 38 2.87 -5.82 12.35
N THR A 39 3.82 -5.20 13.06
CA THR A 39 3.86 -3.74 13.28
C THR A 39 4.93 -3.00 12.51
N GLU A 40 5.91 -3.69 11.94
CA GLU A 40 6.89 -3.09 11.03
C GLU A 40 6.52 -3.38 9.57
N GLU A 41 5.57 -2.61 9.03
CA GLU A 41 5.65 -2.28 7.61
C GLU A 41 7.01 -1.61 7.38
N THR A 42 7.93 -2.39 6.86
CA THR A 42 9.36 -2.13 6.73
C THR A 42 9.63 -0.98 5.76
N VAL A 43 9.54 0.22 6.30
CA VAL A 43 10.18 1.42 5.76
C VAL A 43 11.66 1.33 6.16
N LEU A 44 12.46 0.56 5.39
CA LEU A 44 13.94 0.39 5.48
C LEU A 44 14.58 1.10 6.69
N THR A 45 14.98 0.34 7.72
CA THR A 45 15.65 0.91 8.90
C THR A 45 16.94 1.64 8.50
N GLU A 46 17.33 2.68 9.25
CA GLU A 46 18.47 3.57 8.92
C GLU A 46 19.80 2.81 8.74
N GLU A 47 19.96 1.64 9.37
CA GLU A 47 21.13 0.77 9.21
C GLU A 47 21.09 -0.13 7.96
N GLU A 48 19.91 -0.37 7.38
CA GLU A 48 19.75 -1.20 6.18
C GLU A 48 19.90 -0.42 4.87
N ALA A 49 19.80 0.91 4.96
CA ALA A 49 19.99 1.86 3.88
C ALA A 49 21.49 2.02 3.59
N PHE A 50 22.07 1.01 2.93
CA PHE A 50 23.39 0.97 2.29
C PHE A 50 24.55 1.61 3.08
N PRO A 51 25.48 0.83 3.67
CA PRO A 51 26.56 1.35 4.52
C PRO A 51 27.63 2.18 3.78
N GLU A 52 27.50 2.36 2.48
CA GLU A 52 28.44 3.14 1.66
C GLU A 52 27.87 4.52 1.35
N PRO A 53 28.70 5.59 1.31
CA PRO A 53 28.24 6.92 0.94
C PRO A 53 27.64 6.89 -0.47
N VAL A 54 26.31 7.00 -0.54
CA VAL A 54 25.58 7.00 -1.80
C VAL A 54 25.76 8.36 -2.47
N ILE A 55 26.71 8.46 -3.39
CA ILE A 55 26.87 9.65 -4.22
C ILE A 55 25.69 9.70 -5.20
N LEU A 56 24.98 10.82 -5.22
CA LEU A 56 23.93 11.08 -6.22
C LEU A 56 24.51 10.92 -7.63
N ASN A 57 23.92 10.01 -8.42
CA ASN A 57 24.26 9.90 -9.83
C ASN A 57 23.36 10.86 -10.65
N PRO A 58 23.87 12.00 -11.15
CA PRO A 58 23.05 12.98 -11.85
C PRO A 58 22.50 12.51 -13.20
N GLU A 59 23.05 11.40 -13.73
CA GLU A 59 22.61 10.74 -14.96
C GLU A 59 21.45 9.76 -14.72
N ALA A 60 21.35 9.20 -13.51
CA ALA A 60 20.29 8.28 -13.11
C ALA A 60 19.05 9.04 -12.60
N ARG A 61 18.39 9.78 -13.50
CA ARG A 61 17.17 10.53 -13.14
C ARG A 61 15.96 9.62 -13.25
N PRO A 62 15.12 9.49 -12.19
CA PRO A 62 13.91 8.72 -12.28
C PRO A 62 12.94 9.36 -13.29
N ASP A 63 12.29 8.54 -14.09
CA ASP A 63 11.19 8.98 -14.94
C ASP A 63 9.99 9.38 -14.08
N PHE A 64 9.32 10.49 -14.42
CA PHE A 64 8.14 10.93 -13.71
C PHE A 64 6.95 11.13 -14.64
N GLU A 65 5.81 10.55 -14.28
CA GLU A 65 4.57 10.62 -15.04
C GLU A 65 3.42 11.12 -14.17
N PHE A 66 2.80 12.25 -14.55
CA PHE A 66 1.57 12.75 -13.94
C PHE A 66 0.49 12.96 -15.01
N PRO A 67 -0.28 11.90 -15.32
CA PRO A 67 -1.21 11.90 -16.44
C PRO A 67 -2.37 12.86 -16.18
N VAL A 68 -2.97 13.39 -17.25
CA VAL A 68 -4.09 14.33 -17.17
C VAL A 68 -5.27 13.76 -16.37
N ALA A 69 -5.53 12.46 -16.51
CA ALA A 69 -6.60 11.78 -15.77
C ALA A 69 -6.39 11.75 -14.25
N ALA A 70 -5.16 11.88 -13.77
CA ALA A 70 -4.84 11.93 -12.35
C ALA A 70 -4.86 13.37 -11.78
N ARG A 71 -4.96 14.39 -12.64
CA ARG A 71 -4.99 15.80 -12.23
C ARG A 71 -6.33 16.15 -11.59
N THR A 72 -6.29 17.11 -10.68
CA THR A 72 -7.48 17.64 -10.01
C THR A 72 -7.95 18.94 -10.67
N TYR A 73 -9.13 19.43 -10.27
CA TYR A 73 -9.60 20.76 -10.65
C TYR A 73 -8.82 21.90 -9.95
N ASP A 74 -8.11 21.62 -8.86
CA ASP A 74 -7.27 22.61 -8.17
C ASP A 74 -5.92 22.77 -8.89
N LEU A 75 -5.79 23.86 -9.65
CA LEU A 75 -4.57 24.18 -10.39
C LEU A 75 -3.37 24.43 -9.47
N THR A 76 -3.58 24.91 -8.25
CA THR A 76 -2.49 25.16 -7.29
C THR A 76 -1.91 23.85 -6.78
N LEU A 77 -2.78 22.86 -6.54
CA LEU A 77 -2.39 21.50 -6.15
C LEU A 77 -1.64 20.80 -7.28
N ASN A 78 -2.14 20.89 -8.52
CA ASN A 78 -1.45 20.30 -9.68
C ASN A 78 -0.06 20.90 -9.87
N ARG A 79 0.10 22.23 -9.74
CA ARG A 79 1.40 22.91 -9.81
C ARG A 79 2.34 22.48 -8.70
N PHE A 80 1.82 22.24 -7.49
CA PHE A 80 2.61 21.71 -6.39
C PHE A 80 3.16 20.32 -6.71
N VAL A 81 2.34 19.41 -7.24
CA VAL A 81 2.75 18.05 -7.64
C VAL A 81 3.77 18.10 -8.80
N ASP A 82 3.54 18.94 -9.82
CA ASP A 82 4.49 19.15 -10.91
C ASP A 82 5.85 19.70 -10.40
N ARG A 83 5.83 20.59 -9.40
CA ARG A 83 7.05 21.08 -8.74
C ARG A 83 7.74 19.98 -7.93
N PHE A 84 6.98 19.20 -7.19
CA PHE A 84 7.49 18.09 -6.37
C PHE A 84 8.23 17.08 -7.25
N ALA A 85 7.59 16.66 -8.34
CA ALA A 85 8.16 15.81 -9.36
C ALA A 85 9.52 16.31 -9.84
N ARG A 86 9.60 17.59 -10.22
CA ARG A 86 10.82 18.21 -10.71
C ARG A 86 11.94 18.22 -9.68
N VAL A 87 11.61 18.51 -8.42
CA VAL A 87 12.57 18.49 -7.32
C VAL A 87 13.11 17.07 -7.10
N CYS A 88 12.22 16.07 -7.10
CA CYS A 88 12.60 14.67 -7.01
C CYS A 88 13.51 14.26 -8.17
N MET A 89 13.15 14.54 -9.42
CA MET A 89 13.97 14.21 -10.61
C MET A 89 15.34 14.90 -10.64
N GLN A 90 15.49 16.04 -9.95
CA GLN A 90 16.74 16.79 -9.87
C GLN A 90 17.64 16.37 -8.69
N GLY A 91 17.17 15.49 -7.80
CA GLY A 91 17.92 15.09 -6.61
C GLY A 91 18.18 16.24 -5.62
N LYS A 92 17.38 17.31 -5.65
CA LYS A 92 17.61 18.50 -4.81
C LYS A 92 17.02 18.32 -3.41
N TYR A 93 17.78 17.66 -2.53
CA TYR A 93 17.34 17.40 -1.15
C TYR A 93 16.93 18.67 -0.38
N SER A 94 17.66 19.78 -0.58
CA SER A 94 17.36 21.07 0.07
C SER A 94 15.96 21.60 -0.24
N ASP A 95 15.51 21.41 -1.48
CA ASP A 95 14.18 21.83 -1.93
C ASP A 95 13.15 20.78 -1.53
N PHE A 96 13.50 19.49 -1.63
CA PHE A 96 12.64 18.37 -1.28
C PHE A 96 12.15 18.46 0.16
N ARG A 97 13.05 18.68 1.12
CA ARG A 97 12.69 18.76 2.55
C ARG A 97 11.74 19.93 2.85
N LEU A 98 11.76 20.99 2.04
CA LEU A 98 10.85 22.13 2.17
C LEU A 98 9.45 21.85 1.60
N MET A 99 9.26 20.74 0.88
CA MET A 99 7.95 20.32 0.39
C MET A 99 7.27 19.32 1.34
N LEU A 100 7.99 18.85 2.36
CA LEU A 100 7.45 17.95 3.36
C LEU A 100 6.77 18.72 4.50
N SER A 101 5.83 18.06 5.14
CA SER A 101 5.14 18.53 6.35
C SER A 101 6.13 18.71 7.49
N ASN A 102 5.96 19.77 8.25
CA ASN A 102 6.79 20.06 9.42
C ASN A 102 6.39 19.23 10.65
N ARG A 103 5.33 18.41 10.55
CA ARG A 103 4.81 17.58 11.66
C ARG A 103 5.67 16.36 11.98
N ARG A 104 6.63 16.02 11.13
CA ARG A 104 7.55 14.88 11.30
C ARG A 104 8.99 15.35 11.09
N PRO A 105 9.98 14.68 11.71
CA PRO A 105 11.37 14.89 11.36
C PRO A 105 11.60 14.69 9.86
N PRO A 106 12.41 15.55 9.21
CA PRO A 106 12.71 15.41 7.79
C PRO A 106 13.48 14.10 7.53
N ILE A 107 13.27 13.52 6.36
CA ILE A 107 14.07 12.38 5.88
C ILE A 107 15.54 12.82 5.82
N LEU A 108 16.47 12.04 6.38
CA LEU A 108 17.89 12.38 6.33
C LEU A 108 18.45 12.39 4.90
N PRO A 109 19.43 13.27 4.58
CA PRO A 109 20.00 13.34 3.23
C PRO A 109 20.47 11.99 2.67
N PRO A 110 21.25 11.15 3.39
CA PRO A 110 21.71 9.88 2.85
C PRO A 110 20.57 8.93 2.44
N ARG A 111 19.48 8.95 3.21
CA ARG A 111 18.28 8.16 2.90
C ARG A 111 17.56 8.67 1.66
N PHE A 112 17.51 9.99 1.48
CA PHE A 112 16.99 10.59 0.25
C PHE A 112 17.83 10.20 -0.97
N GLU A 113 19.16 10.30 -0.87
CA GLU A 113 20.10 9.97 -1.96
C GLU A 113 20.03 8.49 -2.33
N SER A 114 19.97 7.61 -1.32
CA SER A 114 19.73 6.17 -1.51
C SER A 114 18.42 5.90 -2.24
N ASN A 115 17.32 6.52 -1.83
CA ASN A 115 16.02 6.33 -2.49
C ASN A 115 16.02 6.90 -3.90
N PHE A 116 16.68 8.05 -4.13
CA PHE A 116 16.79 8.65 -5.45
C PHE A 116 17.51 7.72 -6.43
N ASN A 117 18.67 7.18 -6.04
CA ASN A 117 19.42 6.26 -6.90
C ASN A 117 18.68 4.93 -7.14
N ALA A 118 17.86 4.49 -6.16
CA ALA A 118 17.06 3.28 -6.28
C ALA A 118 15.81 3.41 -7.15
N LEU A 119 15.33 4.64 -7.38
CA LEU A 119 14.10 4.90 -8.13
C LEU A 119 14.37 4.96 -9.63
N LYS A 120 13.64 4.15 -10.38
CA LYS A 120 13.66 4.14 -11.83
C LYS A 120 12.53 4.97 -12.43
N LYS A 121 11.30 4.80 -11.91
CA LYS A 121 10.11 5.50 -12.40
C LYS A 121 9.15 5.81 -11.26
N VAL A 122 8.44 6.93 -11.37
CA VAL A 122 7.31 7.30 -10.50
C VAL A 122 6.13 7.72 -11.39
N ARG A 123 4.94 7.19 -11.10
CA ARG A 123 3.69 7.51 -11.78
C ARG A 123 2.62 7.87 -10.77
N ILE A 124 2.02 9.05 -10.92
CA ILE A 124 0.87 9.45 -10.11
C ILE A 124 -0.39 8.76 -10.67
N LEU A 125 -1.07 7.99 -9.82
CA LEU A 125 -2.27 7.25 -10.20
C LEU A 125 -3.52 8.11 -10.08
N GLY A 126 -3.56 8.99 -9.07
CA GLY A 126 -4.71 9.85 -8.81
C GLY A 126 -4.56 10.65 -7.53
N ILE A 127 -5.36 11.70 -7.42
CA ILE A 127 -5.44 12.56 -6.25
C ILE A 127 -6.91 12.69 -5.85
N GLU A 128 -7.24 12.26 -4.65
CA GLU A 128 -8.60 12.27 -4.10
C GLU A 128 -8.69 13.26 -2.94
N LYS A 129 -9.74 14.08 -2.88
CA LYS A 129 -9.99 14.91 -1.70
C LYS A 129 -10.51 14.02 -0.57
N LEU A 130 -9.85 14.06 0.59
CA LEU A 130 -10.33 13.37 1.79
C LEU A 130 -11.53 14.11 2.40
N PRO A 131 -12.38 13.41 3.18
CA PRO A 131 -13.41 14.05 3.99
C PRO A 131 -12.80 15.12 4.89
N ASP A 132 -13.53 16.22 5.09
CA ASP A 132 -13.06 17.30 5.94
C ASP A 132 -12.92 16.77 7.39
N LEU A 133 -11.75 17.04 8.00
CA LEU A 133 -11.44 16.65 9.37
C LEU A 133 -11.48 17.88 10.27
N PRO A 134 -12.31 17.91 11.33
CA PRO A 134 -12.42 19.09 12.20
C PRO A 134 -11.12 19.44 12.92
N GLU A 135 -10.22 18.47 13.13
CA GLU A 135 -8.94 18.65 13.81
C GLU A 135 -7.86 19.26 12.91
N ILE A 136 -8.04 19.22 11.58
CA ILE A 136 -7.04 19.68 10.61
C ILE A 136 -7.64 20.79 9.75
N PRO A 137 -7.12 22.03 9.83
CA PRO A 137 -7.69 23.13 9.07
C PRO A 137 -7.43 22.96 7.57
N GLY A 138 -8.50 23.09 6.79
CA GLY A 138 -8.44 23.12 5.33
C GLY A 138 -8.53 21.74 4.65
N PRO A 139 -8.53 21.73 3.32
CA PRO A 139 -8.67 20.50 2.55
C PRO A 139 -7.40 19.64 2.63
N ILE A 140 -7.61 18.33 2.76
CA ILE A 140 -6.56 17.32 2.66
C ILE A 140 -6.82 16.49 1.42
N TYR A 141 -5.77 16.21 0.67
CA TYR A 141 -5.81 15.36 -0.51
C TYR A 141 -4.96 14.11 -0.28
N LEU A 142 -5.43 12.97 -0.75
CA LEU A 142 -4.69 11.73 -0.80
C LEU A 142 -4.13 11.56 -2.21
N MET A 143 -2.81 11.54 -2.35
CA MET A 143 -2.14 11.24 -3.60
C MET A 143 -1.70 9.77 -3.59
N SER A 144 -2.19 9.01 -4.56
CA SER A 144 -1.75 7.64 -4.83
C SER A 144 -0.69 7.67 -5.92
N ALA A 145 0.45 7.05 -5.67
CA ALA A 145 1.54 6.94 -6.62
C ALA A 145 2.04 5.50 -6.69
N GLU A 146 2.56 5.15 -7.85
CA GLU A 146 3.26 3.91 -8.12
C GLU A 146 4.71 4.26 -8.43
N TYR A 147 5.66 3.47 -7.92
CA TYR A 147 7.05 3.62 -8.25
C TYR A 147 7.69 2.28 -8.63
N GLU A 148 8.61 2.34 -9.58
CA GLU A 148 9.44 1.23 -10.03
C GLU A 148 10.86 1.45 -9.49
N LEU A 149 11.43 0.40 -8.90
CA LEU A 149 12.81 0.39 -8.43
C LEU A 149 13.77 -0.15 -9.50
N GLU A 150 15.01 0.29 -9.44
CA GLU A 150 16.12 -0.28 -10.20
C GLU A 150 16.43 -1.71 -9.78
N ASP A 151 17.00 -2.51 -10.69
CA ASP A 151 17.24 -3.94 -10.48
C ASP A 151 18.08 -4.24 -9.22
N PHE A 152 19.09 -3.41 -8.96
CA PHE A 152 19.97 -3.56 -7.79
C PHE A 152 19.27 -3.24 -6.45
N ALA A 153 18.18 -2.47 -6.49
CA ALA A 153 17.42 -2.07 -5.31
C ALA A 153 16.30 -3.06 -4.95
N VAL A 154 16.00 -4.03 -5.82
CA VAL A 154 14.99 -5.06 -5.58
C VAL A 154 15.57 -6.15 -4.65
N ARG A 155 15.31 -6.05 -3.34
CA ARG A 155 15.65 -7.09 -2.37
C ARG A 155 14.54 -8.15 -2.28
N GLY A 156 14.49 -9.05 -3.27
CA GLY A 156 13.65 -10.26 -3.22
C GLY A 156 12.13 -10.05 -3.20
N GLY A 157 11.65 -8.88 -3.64
CA GLY A 157 10.23 -8.52 -3.64
C GLY A 157 9.78 -7.90 -4.96
N GLU A 158 8.61 -7.25 -4.93
CA GLU A 158 8.03 -6.59 -6.10
C GLU A 158 8.86 -5.35 -6.49
N ARG A 159 9.18 -5.27 -7.79
CA ARG A 159 9.87 -4.13 -8.40
C ARG A 159 9.00 -2.87 -8.41
N VAL A 160 7.71 -3.06 -8.59
CA VAL A 160 6.71 -2.00 -8.66
C VAL A 160 5.97 -1.98 -7.33
N LYS A 161 5.90 -0.83 -6.68
CA LYS A 161 5.21 -0.65 -5.40
C LYS A 161 4.26 0.54 -5.48
N GLN A 162 3.15 0.45 -4.76
CA GLN A 162 2.21 1.55 -4.62
C GLN A 162 2.33 2.19 -3.24
N VAL A 163 2.21 3.50 -3.20
CA VAL A 163 2.34 4.33 -2.01
C VAL A 163 1.25 5.39 -2.02
N GLN A 164 0.78 5.74 -0.83
CA GLN A 164 -0.17 6.82 -0.62
C GLN A 164 0.41 7.84 0.34
N VAL A 165 0.23 9.11 0.03
CA VAL A 165 0.70 10.24 0.84
C VAL A 165 -0.38 11.32 0.92
N ALA A 166 -0.43 12.03 2.05
CA ALA A 166 -1.34 13.16 2.19
C ALA A 166 -0.70 14.45 1.70
N ILE A 167 -1.49 15.31 1.06
CA ILE A 167 -1.16 16.68 0.71
C ILE A 167 -2.12 17.59 1.47
N ALA A 168 -1.58 18.49 2.29
CA ALA A 168 -2.37 19.44 3.08
C ALA A 168 -1.74 20.83 3.02
N ARG A 169 -2.49 21.86 3.39
CA ARG A 169 -1.92 23.20 3.57
C ARG A 169 -1.35 23.35 4.98
N GLU A 170 -0.09 23.76 5.05
CA GLU A 170 0.60 24.17 6.28
C GLU A 170 1.19 25.55 6.04
N ASP A 171 0.88 26.51 6.91
CA ASP A 171 1.33 27.90 6.81
C ASP A 171 1.05 28.56 5.44
N GLY A 172 -0.07 28.18 4.82
CA GLY A 172 -0.50 28.69 3.52
C GLY A 172 0.12 28.00 2.30
N GLU A 173 1.05 27.06 2.50
CA GLU A 173 1.71 26.30 1.44
C GLU A 173 1.26 24.84 1.41
N TRP A 174 1.24 24.23 0.23
CA TRP A 174 1.02 22.79 0.09
C TRP A 174 2.24 22.01 0.61
N ARG A 175 2.01 20.98 1.42
CA ARG A 175 3.03 20.09 1.98
C ARG A 175 2.61 18.64 1.88
N LEU A 176 3.59 17.75 1.69
CA LEU A 176 3.44 16.30 1.67
C LEU A 176 3.73 15.72 3.05
N GLY A 177 2.86 14.83 3.53
CA GLY A 177 3.02 14.23 4.83
C GLY A 177 2.41 12.83 4.94
N PRO A 178 2.56 12.20 6.11
CA PRO A 178 1.87 10.96 6.41
C PRO A 178 0.36 11.18 6.37
N ILE A 179 -0.38 10.15 6.00
CA ILE A 179 -1.84 10.19 6.03
C ILE A 179 -2.26 10.21 7.51
N PRO A 180 -3.09 11.18 7.95
CA PRO A 180 -3.65 11.14 9.30
C PRO A 180 -4.47 9.87 9.48
N GLY A 181 -4.22 9.10 10.56
CA GLY A 181 -4.86 7.79 10.76
C GLY A 181 -6.40 7.87 10.71
N GLU A 182 -6.98 8.87 11.37
CA GLU A 182 -8.43 9.11 11.37
C GLU A 182 -8.99 9.42 9.97
N ALA A 183 -8.19 10.07 9.11
CA ALA A 183 -8.59 10.35 7.73
C ALA A 183 -8.71 9.06 6.91
N LEU A 184 -7.75 8.15 7.12
CA LEU A 184 -7.69 6.87 6.42
C LEU A 184 -8.87 5.99 6.80
N ASP A 185 -9.22 5.93 8.08
CA ASP A 185 -10.35 5.12 8.56
C ASP A 185 -11.69 5.66 8.04
N ARG A 186 -11.88 6.98 8.03
CA ARG A 186 -13.07 7.61 7.44
C ARG A 186 -13.16 7.36 5.94
N LEU A 187 -12.03 7.43 5.22
CA LEU A 187 -11.99 7.14 3.79
C LEU A 187 -12.38 5.68 3.50
N ARG A 188 -11.84 4.73 4.28
CA ARG A 188 -12.20 3.31 4.16
C ARG A 188 -13.68 3.09 4.42
N ALA A 189 -14.23 3.69 5.48
CA ALA A 189 -15.65 3.59 5.79
C ALA A 189 -16.53 4.17 4.67
N TYR A 190 -16.14 5.34 4.13
CA TYR A 190 -16.85 5.97 3.01
C TYR A 190 -16.84 5.11 1.74
N ARG A 191 -15.67 4.55 1.37
CA ARG A 191 -15.55 3.64 0.24
C ARG A 191 -16.36 2.35 0.43
N ALA A 192 -16.37 1.79 1.64
CA ALA A 192 -17.19 0.63 1.96
C ALA A 192 -18.69 0.92 1.82
N MET A 193 -19.15 2.09 2.25
CA MET A 193 -20.54 2.53 2.07
C MET A 193 -20.90 2.71 0.59
N GLN A 194 -20.03 3.33 -0.21
CA GLN A 194 -20.26 3.47 -1.65
C GLN A 194 -20.30 2.12 -2.37
N ALA A 195 -19.39 1.20 -2.03
CA ALA A 195 -19.37 -0.14 -2.60
C ALA A 195 -20.65 -0.92 -2.27
N ALA A 196 -21.13 -0.82 -1.02
CA ALA A 196 -22.40 -1.43 -0.60
C ALA A 196 -23.61 -0.81 -1.31
N ALA A 197 -23.62 0.51 -1.52
CA ALA A 197 -24.70 1.19 -2.25
C ALA A 197 -24.71 0.89 -3.76
N SER A 198 -23.59 0.44 -4.32
CA SER A 198 -23.42 0.12 -5.74
C SER A 198 -23.67 -1.35 -6.06
N GLN A 199 -23.89 -2.21 -5.06
CA GLN A 199 -24.32 -3.58 -5.29
C GLN A 199 -25.81 -3.57 -5.67
N PRO A 200 -26.17 -3.97 -6.90
CA PRO A 200 -27.58 -4.10 -7.26
C PRO A 200 -28.21 -5.12 -6.32
N ALA A 201 -29.33 -4.74 -5.71
CA ALA A 201 -30.14 -5.65 -4.91
C ALA A 201 -30.43 -6.88 -5.77
N ASP A 202 -29.89 -8.02 -5.36
CA ASP A 202 -30.17 -9.32 -5.96
C ASP A 202 -31.69 -9.42 -6.10
N GLN A 203 -32.11 -9.43 -7.36
CA GLN A 203 -33.51 -9.44 -7.73
C GLN A 203 -34.07 -10.75 -7.16
N PRO A 204 -35.07 -10.72 -6.26
CA PRO A 204 -35.65 -11.96 -5.76
C PRO A 204 -36.21 -12.71 -6.97
N ASP A 205 -35.69 -13.93 -7.13
CA ASP A 205 -36.06 -14.93 -8.11
C ASP A 205 -37.59 -15.07 -8.19
N ALA A 206 -38.20 -14.32 -9.11
CA ALA A 206 -39.60 -14.35 -9.41
C ALA A 206 -39.75 -15.02 -10.78
N GLY A 207 -39.82 -16.35 -10.78
CA GLY A 207 -40.03 -17.08 -12.01
C GLY A 207 -39.81 -18.57 -11.92
N GLU A 208 -40.57 -19.23 -11.05
CA GLU A 208 -40.92 -20.65 -11.20
C GLU A 208 -41.63 -20.82 -12.56
N ALA A 209 -40.84 -20.97 -13.63
CA ALA A 209 -41.32 -21.27 -14.97
C ALA A 209 -41.46 -22.80 -15.09
N GLU A 210 -42.70 -23.23 -14.87
CA GLU A 210 -43.28 -24.51 -15.26
C GLU A 210 -42.65 -25.11 -16.55
N PRO A 211 -42.16 -26.36 -16.52
CA PRO A 211 -41.54 -26.98 -17.69
C PRO A 211 -42.62 -27.46 -18.67
N ALA A 212 -42.86 -26.70 -19.73
CA ALA A 212 -43.70 -27.11 -20.85
C ALA A 212 -42.94 -28.03 -21.84
N PRO A 213 -43.65 -28.93 -22.56
CA PRO A 213 -43.10 -30.19 -23.08
C PRO A 213 -42.21 -30.02 -24.32
N GLN A 214 -41.14 -30.81 -24.36
CA GLN A 214 -40.26 -30.98 -25.53
C GLN A 214 -41.04 -31.57 -26.71
N ALA A 215 -41.14 -30.80 -27.80
CA ALA A 215 -41.50 -31.34 -29.10
C ALA A 215 -40.25 -31.95 -29.77
N PRO A 216 -40.37 -33.12 -30.45
CA PRO A 216 -39.25 -33.80 -31.06
C PRO A 216 -38.75 -33.03 -32.29
N ARG A 217 -37.46 -32.72 -32.32
CA ARG A 217 -36.78 -32.23 -33.53
C ARG A 217 -36.28 -33.44 -34.31
N ASP A 218 -36.91 -33.66 -35.45
CA ASP A 218 -36.51 -34.63 -36.46
C ASP A 218 -35.07 -34.40 -36.93
N GLU A 219 -34.30 -35.48 -36.87
CA GLU A 219 -33.08 -35.69 -37.63
C GLU A 219 -33.38 -35.64 -39.14
N ALA A 220 -32.60 -34.87 -39.90
CA ALA A 220 -32.11 -35.36 -41.19
C ALA A 220 -30.85 -34.61 -41.65
N PRO A 221 -29.96 -35.26 -42.43
CA PRO A 221 -28.56 -34.89 -42.57
C PRO A 221 -28.17 -34.39 -43.98
N ARG A 222 -26.88 -34.05 -44.12
CA ARG A 222 -26.08 -33.88 -45.36
C ARG A 222 -26.21 -32.53 -46.07
N ALA A 223 -25.09 -31.84 -46.29
CA ALA A 223 -24.21 -32.14 -47.41
C ALA A 223 -22.93 -31.28 -47.35
N ALA A 224 -21.80 -31.94 -47.63
CA ALA A 224 -20.51 -31.34 -47.89
C ALA A 224 -20.49 -30.59 -49.23
N SER A 225 -19.72 -29.51 -49.33
CA SER A 225 -19.10 -29.03 -50.58
C SER A 225 -18.02 -28.00 -50.22
N ASN A 226 -16.74 -28.37 -50.13
CA ASN A 226 -15.73 -28.21 -51.18
C ASN A 226 -15.82 -26.90 -51.98
N ARG A 227 -14.90 -25.95 -51.76
CA ARG A 227 -14.07 -25.28 -52.81
C ARG A 227 -13.04 -24.27 -52.26
N PRO A 228 -12.04 -23.82 -53.05
CA PRO A 228 -10.63 -23.94 -52.68
C PRO A 228 -9.90 -22.59 -52.59
N ALA A 229 -8.60 -22.67 -52.29
CA ALA A 229 -7.63 -21.60 -52.26
C ALA A 229 -7.59 -20.72 -53.55
N ARG A 230 -7.36 -19.42 -53.36
CA ARG A 230 -6.86 -18.53 -54.41
C ARG A 230 -5.86 -17.48 -53.87
N ILE A 231 -4.60 -17.83 -54.10
CA ILE A 231 -3.38 -17.07 -54.45
C ILE A 231 -3.50 -15.53 -54.59
N ASN A 232 -2.54 -14.87 -53.93
CA ASN A 232 -1.79 -13.60 -54.15
C ASN A 232 -2.41 -12.40 -54.89
N ASN A 233 -2.14 -11.22 -54.33
CA ASN A 233 -1.24 -10.21 -54.94
C ASN A 233 -0.39 -9.54 -53.86
#